data_AF-A0A950Y4F3-F1
#
_entry.id   AF-A0A950Y4F3-F1
#
_cell.length_a   1.000
_cell.length_b   1.000
_cell.length_c   1.000
_cell.angle_alpha   90.00
_cell.angle_beta   90.00
_cell.angle_gamma   90.00
#
_symmetry.space_group_name_H-M   'P 1'
#
loop_
_entity.id
_entity.type
_entity.pdbx_description
1 polymer ?
#
loop_
_entity_poly.entity_id
_entity_poly.type
_entity_poly.pdbx_seq_one_letter_code
_entity_poly.pdbx_strand_id
1 'polypeptide(L)'
;MFELFRSFLPFHNPIGFGAADFIEFTLAALLVSFVLLWNPGLRAYVARCAEKPAYAMLLLAVLPIALRLLLLRNHPVPVPDTYDEFSHLLVADTLLHLRLANPSHPLHQFFETFFVLQQPTYSSIYPLGQGLVLAFGRLITGYAWTG
;
A
#
# COMPACT_ATOMS: atom_id res chain seq x y z
N MET A 1 10.57 -13.40 -3.97
CA MET A 1 11.87 -13.48 -3.26
C MET A 1 13.06 -13.70 -4.20
N PHE A 2 12.94 -14.49 -5.28
CA PHE A 2 14.06 -14.80 -6.18
C PHE A 2 14.52 -13.68 -7.13
N GLU A 3 13.64 -12.76 -7.53
CA GLU A 3 13.97 -11.68 -8.49
C GLU A 3 14.94 -10.63 -7.91
N LEU A 4 14.80 -10.29 -6.62
CA LEU A 4 15.68 -9.31 -5.95
C LEU A 4 17.12 -9.82 -5.79
N PHE A 5 17.31 -11.14 -5.76
CA PHE A 5 18.64 -11.73 -5.78
C PHE A 5 19.24 -11.82 -7.18
N ARG A 6 18.41 -11.81 -8.24
CA ARG A 6 18.89 -11.76 -9.63
C ARG A 6 19.51 -10.39 -9.97
N SER A 7 19.01 -9.29 -9.40
CA SER A 7 19.62 -7.97 -9.59
C SER A 7 21.01 -7.82 -8.96
N PHE A 8 21.43 -8.74 -8.09
CA PHE A 8 22.79 -8.80 -7.56
C PHE A 8 23.76 -9.60 -8.44
N LEU A 9 23.26 -10.29 -9.47
CA LEU A 9 24.09 -11.00 -10.44
C LEU A 9 24.47 -10.00 -11.55
N PRO A 10 25.77 -9.69 -11.73
CA PRO A 10 26.23 -8.66 -12.66
C PRO A 10 25.72 -8.84 -14.10
N PHE A 11 25.50 -10.09 -14.52
CA PHE A 11 25.01 -10.45 -15.85
C PHE A 11 23.52 -10.17 -16.10
N HIS A 12 22.73 -9.94 -15.05
CA HIS A 12 21.28 -9.72 -15.17
C HIS A 12 20.86 -8.29 -14.77
N ASN A 13 21.82 -7.45 -14.35
CA ASN A 13 21.59 -6.05 -14.02
C ASN A 13 22.03 -5.16 -15.18
N PRO A 14 21.15 -4.32 -15.78
CA PRO A 14 21.52 -3.44 -16.89
C PRO A 14 22.60 -2.39 -16.52
N ILE A 15 22.84 -2.17 -15.23
CA ILE A 15 23.86 -1.26 -14.70
C ILE A 15 25.16 -2.00 -14.33
N GLY A 16 25.10 -3.34 -14.20
CA GLY A 16 26.24 -4.19 -13.84
C GLY A 16 26.60 -4.22 -12.35
N PHE A 17 25.80 -3.60 -11.48
CA PHE A 17 26.06 -3.57 -10.04
C PHE A 17 25.77 -4.91 -9.35
N GLY A 18 26.69 -5.31 -8.47
CA GLY A 18 26.54 -6.41 -7.54
C GLY A 18 25.97 -5.98 -6.18
N ALA A 19 25.77 -6.94 -5.27
CA ALA A 19 25.27 -6.66 -3.92
C ALA A 19 26.16 -5.69 -3.12
N ALA A 20 27.48 -5.76 -3.31
CA ALA A 20 28.44 -4.88 -2.66
C ALA A 20 28.23 -3.40 -3.07
N ASP A 21 28.02 -3.13 -4.36
CA ASP A 21 27.82 -1.77 -4.86
C ASP A 21 26.56 -1.13 -4.26
N PHE A 22 25.45 -1.88 -4.15
CA PHE A 22 24.23 -1.39 -3.50
C PHE A 22 24.45 -1.08 -2.02
N ILE A 23 25.22 -1.91 -1.30
CA ILE A 23 25.57 -1.65 0.09
C ILE A 23 26.42 -0.37 0.19
N GLU A 24 27.41 -0.20 -0.68
CA GLU A 24 28.26 0.99 -0.71
C GLU A 24 27.46 2.27 -1.01
N PHE A 25 26.56 2.25 -2.00
CA PHE A 25 25.68 3.39 -2.27
C PHE A 25 24.75 3.70 -1.09
N THR A 26 24.23 2.67 -0.42
CA THR A 26 23.36 2.86 0.75
C THR A 26 24.15 3.50 1.91
N LEU A 27 25.37 3.01 2.17
CA LEU A 27 26.25 3.60 3.19
C LEU A 27 26.68 5.02 2.82
N ALA A 28 27.01 5.29 1.56
CA ALA A 28 27.36 6.62 1.08
C ALA A 28 26.16 7.58 1.24
N ALA A 29 24.95 7.15 0.88
CA ALA A 29 23.74 7.94 1.07
C ALA A 29 23.46 8.21 2.56
N LEU A 30 23.65 7.22 3.44
CA LEU A 30 23.53 7.40 4.88
C LEU A 30 24.57 8.40 5.41
N LEU A 31 25.83 8.31 4.99
CA LEU A 31 26.88 9.24 5.39
C LEU A 31 26.60 10.67 4.89
N VAL A 32 26.20 10.82 3.63
CA VAL A 32 25.79 12.13 3.07
C VAL A 32 24.59 12.68 3.83
N SER A 33 23.59 11.85 4.13
CA SER A 33 22.44 12.27 4.93
C SER A 33 22.87 12.69 6.34
N PHE A 34 23.82 11.99 6.97
CA PHE A 34 24.35 12.35 8.28
C PHE A 34 25.10 13.70 8.23
N VAL A 35 25.90 13.95 7.19
CA VAL A 35 26.60 15.23 6.99
C VAL A 35 25.63 16.39 6.72
N LEU A 36 24.62 16.18 5.87
CA LEU A 36 23.57 17.16 5.60
C LEU A 36 22.76 17.45 6.86
N LEU A 37 22.41 16.41 7.62
CA LEU A 37 21.75 16.53 8.92
C LEU A 37 22.66 17.11 9.98
N TRP A 38 23.99 17.09 9.83
CA TRP A 38 24.94 17.77 10.71
C TRP A 38 25.07 19.26 10.40
N ASN A 39 24.61 19.71 9.22
CA ASN A 39 24.64 21.11 8.84
C ASN A 39 23.71 21.95 9.76
N PRO A 40 24.25 22.91 10.53
CA PRO A 40 23.47 23.68 11.49
C PRO A 40 22.37 24.53 10.83
N GLY A 41 22.57 24.98 9.58
CA GLY A 41 21.56 25.74 8.85
C GLY A 41 20.35 24.89 8.45
N LEU A 42 20.59 23.67 7.96
CA LEU A 42 19.53 22.73 7.62
C LEU A 42 18.77 22.27 8.87
N ARG A 43 19.50 21.99 9.96
CA ARG A 43 18.91 21.69 11.28
C ARG A 43 17.98 22.79 11.75
N ALA A 44 18.41 24.04 11.71
CA ALA A 44 17.59 25.18 12.16
C ALA A 44 16.34 25.35 11.29
N TYR A 45 16.44 25.16 9.98
CA TYR A 45 15.29 25.23 9.07
C TYR A 45 14.28 24.10 9.33
N VAL A 46 14.75 22.85 9.42
CA VAL A 46 13.90 21.69 9.72
C VAL A 46 13.28 21.82 11.11
N ALA A 47 14.02 22.30 12.11
CA ALA A 47 13.50 22.56 13.45
C ALA A 47 12.38 23.60 13.43
N ARG A 48 12.55 24.73 12.72
CA ARG A 48 11.48 25.75 12.56
C ARG A 48 10.24 25.22 11.85
N CYS A 49 10.40 24.28 10.91
CA CYS A 49 9.27 23.59 10.29
C CYS A 49 8.61 22.59 11.26
N ALA A 50 9.41 21.86 12.04
CA ALA A 50 8.93 20.90 13.04
C ALA A 50 8.24 21.56 14.24
N GLU A 51 8.63 22.79 14.60
CA GLU A 51 7.97 23.62 15.62
C GLU A 51 6.51 23.93 15.27
N LYS A 52 6.12 23.81 14.01
CA LYS A 52 4.73 24.01 13.57
C LYS A 52 4.05 22.65 13.39
N PRO A 53 3.27 22.17 14.38
CA PRO A 53 2.73 20.81 14.39
C PRO A 53 1.86 20.51 13.17
N ALA A 54 1.12 21.50 12.66
CA ALA A 54 0.29 21.33 11.46
C ALA A 54 1.10 20.98 10.21
N TYR A 55 2.26 21.61 10.00
CA TYR A 55 3.12 21.32 8.85
C TYR A 55 3.79 19.96 8.99
N ALA A 56 4.23 19.60 10.20
CA ALA A 56 4.79 18.28 10.46
C ALA A 56 3.76 17.17 10.22
N MET A 57 2.53 17.32 10.72
CA MET A 57 1.43 16.37 10.51
C MET A 57 1.04 16.27 9.03
N LEU A 58 0.93 17.40 8.33
CA LEU A 58 0.61 17.42 6.91
C LEU A 58 1.71 16.75 6.08
N LEU A 59 2.98 17.02 6.39
CA LEU A 59 4.11 16.36 5.73
C LEU A 59 4.06 14.84 5.97
N LEU A 60 3.82 14.39 7.20
CA LEU A 60 3.70 12.96 7.53
C LEU A 60 2.52 12.29 6.82
N ALA A 61 1.41 12.99 6.62
CA ALA A 61 0.25 12.45 5.89
C ALA A 61 0.50 12.40 4.37
N VAL A 62 1.08 13.46 3.79
CA VAL A 62 1.27 13.58 2.34
C VAL A 62 2.45 12.77 1.83
N LEU A 63 3.53 12.67 2.59
CA LEU A 63 4.75 11.97 2.19
C LEU A 63 4.52 10.52 1.73
N PRO A 64 3.83 9.63 2.48
CA PRO A 64 3.60 8.25 2.04
C PRO A 64 2.76 8.19 0.75
N ILE A 65 1.78 9.07 0.59
CA ILE A 65 0.95 9.15 -0.62
C ILE A 65 1.81 9.56 -1.82
N ALA A 66 2.63 10.62 -1.68
CA ALA A 66 3.50 11.10 -2.74
C ALA A 66 4.53 10.02 -3.15
N LEU A 67 5.13 9.34 -2.19
CA LEU A 67 6.04 8.23 -2.45
C LEU A 67 5.33 7.08 -3.17
N ARG A 68 4.12 6.69 -2.74
CA ARG A 68 3.36 5.62 -3.38
C ARG A 68 3.00 5.95 -4.83
N LEU A 69 2.66 7.21 -5.11
CA LEU A 69 2.36 7.70 -6.46
C LEU A 69 3.62 7.72 -7.35
N LEU A 70 4.77 8.13 -6.82
CA LEU A 70 6.04 8.11 -7.55
C LEU A 70 6.43 6.67 -7.95
N LEU A 71 6.12 5.69 -7.10
CA LEU A 71 6.40 4.29 -7.35
C LEU A 71 5.47 3.65 -8.37
N LEU A 72 4.33 4.26 -8.75
CA LEU A 72 3.34 3.64 -9.64
C LEU A 72 3.90 3.20 -10.99
N ARG A 73 4.91 3.91 -11.52
CA ARG A 73 5.54 3.57 -12.80
C ARG A 73 6.22 2.20 -12.77
N ASN A 74 6.88 1.86 -11.66
CA ASN A 74 7.62 0.61 -11.51
C ASN A 74 6.83 -0.45 -10.72
N HIS A 75 5.93 -0.01 -9.85
CA HIS A 75 5.05 -0.82 -9.03
C HIS A 75 3.59 -0.41 -9.31
N PRO A 76 2.98 -0.99 -10.35
CA PRO A 76 1.63 -0.64 -10.77
C PRO A 76 0.60 -0.90 -9.66
N VAL A 77 -0.65 -0.51 -9.92
CA VAL A 77 -1.77 -0.81 -9.03
C VAL A 77 -1.84 -2.33 -8.82
N PRO A 78 -1.80 -2.81 -7.56
CA PRO A 78 -1.82 -4.24 -7.28
C PRO A 78 -3.17 -4.82 -7.71
N VAL A 79 -3.12 -6.05 -8.21
CA VAL A 79 -4.31 -6.90 -8.39
C VAL A 79 -4.44 -7.79 -7.16
N PRO A 80 -5.68 -8.12 -6.74
CA PRO A 80 -5.88 -9.03 -5.62
C PRO A 80 -5.29 -10.40 -5.96
N ASP A 81 -4.45 -10.90 -5.07
CA ASP A 81 -3.73 -12.18 -5.18
C ASP A 81 -4.01 -13.07 -3.96
N THR A 82 -4.28 -12.46 -2.80
CA THR A 82 -4.56 -13.20 -1.57
C THR A 82 -6.06 -13.35 -1.35
N TYR A 83 -6.49 -14.51 -0.83
CA TYR A 83 -7.90 -14.85 -0.66
C TYR A 83 -8.70 -13.84 0.18
N ASP A 84 -8.07 -13.22 1.19
CA ASP A 84 -8.68 -12.20 2.05
C ASP A 84 -8.94 -10.89 1.30
N GLU A 85 -8.09 -10.51 0.35
CA GLU A 85 -8.25 -9.31 -0.48
C GLU A 85 -9.57 -9.35 -1.27
N PHE A 86 -9.93 -10.51 -1.83
CA PHE A 86 -11.23 -10.71 -2.49
C PHE A 86 -12.40 -10.56 -1.52
N SER A 87 -12.25 -11.04 -0.29
CA SER A 87 -13.29 -10.92 0.74
C SER A 87 -13.48 -9.46 1.17
N HIS A 88 -12.41 -8.67 1.30
CA HIS A 88 -12.51 -7.23 1.55
C HIS A 88 -13.11 -6.46 0.38
N LEU A 89 -12.78 -6.84 -0.87
CA LEU A 89 -13.41 -6.28 -2.06
C LEU A 89 -14.90 -6.61 -2.13
N LEU A 90 -15.31 -7.81 -1.71
CA LEU A 90 -16.72 -8.17 -1.57
C LEU A 90 -17.44 -7.26 -0.57
N VAL A 91 -16.84 -6.92 0.58
CA VAL A 91 -17.42 -5.95 1.51
C VAL A 91 -17.59 -4.58 0.84
N ALA A 92 -16.55 -4.10 0.16
CA ALA A 92 -16.58 -2.81 -0.52
C ALA A 92 -17.70 -2.76 -1.57
N ASP A 93 -17.83 -3.82 -2.37
CA ASP A 93 -18.87 -3.94 -3.39
C ASP A 93 -20.27 -3.99 -2.76
N THR A 94 -20.45 -4.73 -1.67
CA THR A 94 -21.71 -4.80 -0.92
C THR A 94 -22.15 -3.42 -0.42
N LEU A 95 -21.20 -2.66 0.14
CA LEU A 95 -21.45 -1.30 0.64
C LEU A 95 -21.73 -0.30 -0.48
N LEU A 96 -21.07 -0.42 -1.64
CA LEU A 96 -21.37 0.38 -2.83
C LEU A 96 -22.80 0.16 -3.33
N HIS A 97 -23.34 -1.05 -3.15
CA HIS A 97 -24.76 -1.35 -3.39
C HIS A 97 -25.69 -0.89 -2.25
N LEU A 98 -25.18 -0.13 -1.28
CA LEU A 98 -25.89 0.36 -0.09
C LEU A 98 -26.48 -0.77 0.76
N ARG A 99 -25.77 -1.91 0.83
CA ARG A 99 -26.14 -3.08 1.62
C ARG A 99 -25.11 -3.34 2.71
N LEU A 100 -25.53 -3.97 3.79
CA LEU A 100 -24.63 -4.47 4.84
C LEU A 100 -24.26 -5.95 4.63
N ALA A 101 -25.11 -6.71 3.94
CA ALA A 101 -24.90 -8.09 3.56
C ALA A 101 -25.68 -8.40 2.27
N ASN A 102 -25.27 -9.45 1.54
CA ASN A 102 -26.00 -9.91 0.36
C ASN A 102 -26.88 -11.12 0.69
N PRO A 103 -27.97 -11.34 -0.06
CA PRO A 103 -28.76 -12.56 0.09
C PRO A 103 -27.91 -13.81 -0.15
N SER A 104 -28.19 -14.88 0.60
CA SER A 104 -27.55 -16.18 0.38
C SER A 104 -27.90 -16.73 -1.02
N HIS A 105 -26.94 -17.44 -1.64
CA HIS A 105 -27.17 -18.09 -2.92
C HIS A 105 -28.18 -19.25 -2.76
N PRO A 106 -29.15 -19.45 -3.67
CA PRO A 106 -30.14 -20.53 -3.54
C PRO A 106 -29.53 -21.93 -3.44
N LEU A 107 -28.38 -22.13 -4.06
CA LEU A 107 -27.61 -23.37 -4.08
C LEU A 107 -26.37 -23.33 -3.19
N HIS A 108 -26.34 -22.46 -2.16
CA HIS A 108 -25.16 -22.22 -1.31
C HIS A 108 -24.52 -23.48 -0.73
N GLN A 109 -25.29 -24.54 -0.50
CA GLN A 109 -24.78 -25.84 -0.01
C GLN A 109 -23.74 -26.49 -0.94
N PHE A 110 -23.68 -26.06 -2.21
CA PHE A 110 -22.71 -26.53 -3.20
C PHE A 110 -21.58 -25.52 -3.48
N PHE A 111 -21.58 -24.36 -2.82
CA PHE A 111 -20.60 -23.30 -3.04
C PHE A 111 -19.83 -23.00 -1.76
N GLU A 112 -18.51 -22.95 -1.88
CA GLU A 112 -17.63 -22.50 -0.82
C GLU A 112 -16.66 -21.45 -1.38
N THR A 113 -16.36 -20.43 -0.58
CA THR A 113 -15.43 -19.37 -0.94
C THR A 113 -14.67 -18.96 0.31
N PHE A 114 -13.35 -18.82 0.19
CA PHE A 114 -12.50 -18.46 1.32
C PHE A 114 -12.94 -17.14 1.95
N PHE A 115 -13.02 -17.14 3.28
CA PHE A 115 -13.36 -15.96 4.10
C PHE A 115 -14.72 -15.31 3.77
N VAL A 116 -15.66 -16.07 3.21
CA VAL A 116 -17.02 -15.62 2.91
C VAL A 116 -18.03 -16.57 3.53
N LEU A 117 -18.96 -16.02 4.30
CA LEU A 117 -20.11 -16.72 4.84
C LEU A 117 -21.15 -16.88 3.74
N GLN A 118 -21.70 -18.09 3.63
CA GLN A 118 -22.84 -18.38 2.76
C GLN A 118 -24.18 -18.26 3.50
N GLN A 119 -24.18 -18.46 4.81
CA GLN A 119 -25.36 -18.42 5.69
C GLN A 119 -25.07 -17.58 6.95
N PRO A 120 -26.08 -16.90 7.52
CA PRO A 120 -27.45 -16.74 7.01
C PRO A 120 -27.54 -15.85 5.77
N THR A 121 -26.50 -15.07 5.49
CA THR A 121 -26.37 -14.16 4.36
C THR A 121 -25.04 -14.37 3.67
N TYR A 122 -24.95 -14.00 2.39
CA TYR A 122 -23.69 -13.97 1.66
C TYR A 122 -22.89 -12.72 2.07
N SER A 123 -21.88 -12.87 2.92
CA SER A 123 -21.09 -11.75 3.43
C SER A 123 -19.66 -12.15 3.78
N SER A 124 -18.74 -11.19 3.78
CA SER A 124 -17.39 -11.42 4.31
C SER A 124 -17.44 -11.74 5.81
N ILE A 125 -16.46 -12.52 6.28
CA ILE A 125 -16.21 -12.69 7.72
C ILE A 125 -15.58 -11.44 8.36
N TYR A 126 -15.03 -10.54 7.55
CA TYR A 126 -14.28 -9.37 8.02
C TYR A 126 -15.20 -8.18 8.33
N PRO A 127 -14.79 -7.30 9.26
CA PRO A 127 -15.56 -6.12 9.62
C PRO A 127 -15.62 -5.09 8.47
N LEU A 128 -16.66 -4.25 8.50
CA LEU A 128 -16.95 -3.26 7.46
C LEU A 128 -15.90 -2.15 7.30
N GLY A 129 -15.06 -1.91 8.31
CA GLY A 129 -14.14 -0.77 8.35
C GLY A 129 -13.25 -0.67 7.11
N GLN A 130 -12.55 -1.75 6.76
CA GLN A 130 -11.70 -1.77 5.57
C GLN A 130 -12.52 -1.69 4.28
N GLY A 131 -13.67 -2.36 4.23
CA GLY A 131 -14.58 -2.30 3.08
C GLY A 131 -15.12 -0.89 2.82
N LEU A 132 -15.37 -0.08 3.85
CA LEU A 132 -15.81 1.31 3.71
C LEU A 132 -14.74 2.17 3.04
N VAL A 133 -13.50 2.01 3.48
CA VAL A 133 -12.34 2.73 2.95
C VAL A 133 -12.13 2.38 1.47
N LEU A 134 -12.14 1.09 1.15
CA LEU A 134 -12.06 0.59 -0.24
C LEU A 134 -13.24 1.03 -1.11
N ALA A 135 -14.47 0.99 -0.57
CA ALA A 135 -15.66 1.46 -1.27
C ALA A 135 -15.58 2.95 -1.57
N PHE A 136 -15.12 3.76 -0.62
CA PHE A 136 -14.93 5.20 -0.80
C PHE A 136 -13.88 5.51 -1.87
N GLY A 137 -12.74 4.81 -1.84
CA GLY A 137 -11.72 4.91 -2.89
C GLY A 137 -12.29 4.58 -4.27
N ARG A 138 -13.00 3.46 -4.37
CA ARG A 138 -13.64 3.01 -5.62
C ARG A 138 -14.73 3.97 -6.10
N LEU A 139 -15.48 4.60 -5.20
CA LEU A 139 -16.50 5.58 -5.53
C LEU A 139 -15.90 6.86 -6.16
N ILE A 140 -14.76 7.32 -5.65
CA ILE A 140 -14.15 8.58 -6.10
C ILE A 140 -13.31 8.38 -7.37
N THR A 141 -12.49 7.33 -7.43
CA THR A 141 -11.48 7.16 -8.49
C THR A 141 -11.80 6.03 -9.46
N GLY A 142 -12.79 5.19 -9.15
CA GLY A 142 -13.05 3.93 -9.86
C GLY A 142 -12.20 2.75 -9.38
N TYR A 143 -11.20 2.98 -8.51
CA TYR A 143 -10.26 1.95 -8.04
C TYR A 143 -10.32 1.77 -6.53
N ALA A 144 -10.57 0.54 -6.06
CA ALA A 144 -10.56 0.23 -4.63
C ALA A 144 -9.19 0.50 -3.96
N TRP A 145 -8.10 0.38 -4.72
CA TRP A 145 -6.73 0.63 -4.26
C TRP A 145 -6.47 2.06 -3.74
N THR A 146 -7.27 3.05 -4.14
CA THR A 146 -7.11 4.43 -3.64
C THR A 146 -7.80 4.67 -2.31
N GLY A 147 -8.52 3.66 -1.81
CA GLY A 147 -9.15 3.66 -0.49
C GLY A 147 -8.11 3.46 0.59
#